data_AF-A0A972QHU6-F1
#
_entry.id   AF-A0A972QHU6-F1
#
_cell.length_a   1.000
_cell.length_b   1.000
_cell.length_c   1.000
_cell.angle_alpha   90.00
_cell.angle_beta   90.00
_cell.angle_gamma   90.00
#
_symmetry.space_group_name_H-M   'P 1'
#
loop_
_entity.id
_entity.type
_entity.pdbx_description
1 polymer ?
#
loop_
_entity_poly.entity_id
_entity_poly.type
_entity_poly.pdbx_seq_one_letter_code
_entity_poly.pdbx_strand_id
1 'polypeptide(L)'
;MSWLHDRREQLDGYHLYAEIAYRLRPKVLPDDRDDIEQDIIIRLKSEVDKKDWVTDGFLWTVARNVVRHYWRKKYRERRRFCRLYEGDKGVMIADGRILISPAPDIDARLDAVATLKTLPKRMVHAGAIRAEGEKLNNADKLFLCRQRHRQSKYNHSTADDVERMRQLYVDDGLPCAEVARITGKSRVTIQRQLNKLGVIRH
;
A
#
# COMPACT_ATOMS: atom_id res chain seq x y z
N MET A 1 -13.39 -5.18 -41.57
CA MET A 1 -14.76 -4.93 -42.09
C MET A 1 -15.51 -4.01 -41.12
N SER A 2 -16.59 -3.33 -41.53
CA SER A 2 -17.42 -2.49 -40.63
C SER A 2 -18.80 -3.11 -40.52
N TRP A 3 -19.14 -3.58 -39.32
CA TRP A 3 -20.40 -4.28 -39.05
C TRP A 3 -21.63 -3.42 -39.38
N LEU A 4 -21.55 -2.10 -39.12
CA LEU A 4 -22.61 -1.13 -39.36
C LEU A 4 -22.78 -0.80 -40.84
N HIS A 5 -21.67 -0.63 -41.56
CA HIS A 5 -21.71 -0.37 -43.00
C HIS A 5 -22.29 -1.56 -43.78
N ASP A 6 -21.94 -2.78 -43.37
CA ASP A 6 -22.38 -4.01 -44.03
C ASP A 6 -23.89 -4.26 -43.84
N ARG A 7 -24.49 -3.72 -42.76
CA ARG A 7 -25.93 -3.80 -42.46
C ARG A 7 -26.69 -2.51 -42.70
N ARG A 8 -26.12 -1.55 -43.44
CA ARG A 8 -26.70 -0.21 -43.63
C ARG A 8 -28.13 -0.21 -44.19
N GLU A 9 -28.50 -1.23 -44.96
CA GLU A 9 -29.85 -1.40 -45.53
C GLU A 9 -30.89 -1.77 -44.47
N GLN A 10 -30.47 -2.34 -43.34
CA GLN A 10 -31.34 -2.68 -42.20
C GLN A 10 -31.56 -1.49 -41.25
N LEU A 11 -30.87 -0.36 -41.47
CA LEU A 11 -30.86 0.78 -40.56
C LEU A 11 -31.98 1.81 -40.81
N ASP A 12 -33.12 1.39 -41.37
CA ASP A 12 -34.40 2.13 -41.45
C ASP A 12 -34.27 3.68 -41.56
N GLY A 13 -33.66 4.15 -42.66
CA GLY A 13 -33.46 5.58 -42.95
C GLY A 13 -32.08 6.15 -42.59
N TYR A 14 -31.29 5.47 -41.76
CA TYR A 14 -29.93 5.91 -41.35
C TYR A 14 -28.80 5.45 -42.27
N HIS A 15 -29.12 4.90 -43.44
CA HIS A 15 -28.14 4.41 -44.43
C HIS A 15 -27.05 5.47 -44.76
N LEU A 16 -27.46 6.73 -44.95
CA LEU A 16 -26.56 7.84 -45.25
C LEU A 16 -25.58 8.12 -44.11
N TYR A 17 -26.01 7.96 -42.85
CA TYR A 17 -25.16 8.21 -41.69
C TYR A 17 -24.09 7.12 -41.56
N ALA A 18 -24.48 5.86 -41.80
CA ALA A 18 -23.55 4.75 -41.83
C ALA A 18 -22.51 4.90 -42.95
N GLU A 19 -22.89 5.43 -44.12
CA GLU A 19 -21.96 5.71 -45.21
C GLU A 19 -20.95 6.82 -44.84
N ILE A 20 -21.43 7.94 -44.29
CA ILE A 20 -20.58 9.04 -43.84
C ILE A 20 -19.60 8.57 -42.76
N ALA A 21 -20.10 7.81 -41.77
CA ALA A 21 -19.30 7.24 -40.69
C ALA A 21 -18.20 6.32 -41.23
N TYR A 22 -18.55 5.38 -42.12
CA TYR A 22 -17.61 4.45 -42.74
C TYR A 22 -16.49 5.15 -43.50
N ARG A 23 -16.80 6.23 -44.22
CA ARG A 23 -15.78 7.03 -44.94
C ARG A 23 -14.82 7.77 -44.01
N LEU A 24 -15.25 8.11 -42.80
CA LEU A 24 -14.44 8.83 -41.81
C LEU A 24 -13.70 7.90 -40.84
N ARG A 25 -14.18 6.68 -40.66
CA ARG A 25 -13.58 5.63 -39.81
C ARG A 25 -12.06 5.44 -40.00
N PRO A 26 -11.48 5.44 -41.22
CA PRO A 26 -10.03 5.25 -41.37
C PRO A 26 -9.18 6.38 -40.78
N LYS A 27 -9.78 7.52 -40.45
CA LYS A 27 -9.09 8.70 -39.89
C LYS A 27 -8.85 8.62 -38.38
N VAL A 28 -9.28 7.53 -37.72
CA VAL A 28 -9.06 7.30 -36.28
C VAL A 28 -8.23 6.03 -36.06
N LEU A 29 -7.82 5.78 -34.80
CA LEU A 29 -7.00 4.60 -34.47
C LEU A 29 -7.80 3.32 -34.73
N PRO A 30 -7.15 2.23 -35.19
CA PRO A 30 -7.82 0.97 -35.53
C PRO A 30 -8.77 0.45 -34.46
N ASP A 31 -8.38 0.54 -33.19
CA ASP A 31 -9.14 0.00 -32.06
C ASP A 31 -10.40 0.82 -31.76
N ASP A 32 -10.36 2.13 -32.00
CA ASP A 32 -11.47 3.07 -31.71
C ASP A 32 -12.40 3.26 -32.93
N ARG A 33 -12.19 2.50 -34.00
CA ARG A 33 -12.88 2.72 -35.27
C ARG A 33 -14.38 2.49 -35.19
N ASP A 34 -14.79 1.40 -34.54
CA ASP A 34 -16.20 1.00 -34.47
C ASP A 34 -16.97 1.92 -33.51
N ASP A 35 -16.31 2.34 -32.42
CA ASP A 35 -16.84 3.35 -31.50
C ASP A 35 -17.09 4.69 -32.20
N ILE A 36 -16.13 5.14 -33.02
CA ILE A 36 -16.29 6.39 -33.78
C ILE A 36 -17.37 6.30 -34.85
N GLU A 37 -17.55 5.13 -35.48
CA GLU A 37 -18.68 4.94 -36.38
C GLU A 37 -20.02 5.14 -35.64
N GLN A 38 -20.18 4.55 -34.46
CA GLN A 38 -21.38 4.73 -33.63
C GLN A 38 -21.56 6.18 -33.17
N ASP A 39 -20.50 6.81 -32.65
CA ASP A 39 -20.54 8.20 -32.19
C ASP A 39 -20.97 9.17 -33.30
N ILE A 40 -20.47 8.95 -34.53
CA ILE A 40 -20.88 9.75 -35.69
C ILE A 40 -22.38 9.57 -35.95
N ILE A 41 -22.89 8.33 -36.00
CA ILE A 41 -24.31 8.06 -36.28
C ILE A 41 -25.22 8.68 -35.21
N ILE A 42 -24.90 8.46 -33.93
CA ILE A 42 -25.67 9.01 -32.80
C ILE A 42 -25.67 10.55 -32.85
N ARG A 43 -24.52 11.15 -33.17
CA ARG A 43 -24.43 12.61 -33.24
C ARG A 43 -25.21 13.18 -34.42
N LEU A 44 -25.12 12.54 -35.59
CA LEU A 44 -25.90 12.96 -36.77
C LEU A 44 -27.40 12.89 -36.48
N LYS A 45 -27.87 11.79 -35.88
CA LYS A 45 -29.25 11.64 -35.45
C LYS A 45 -29.68 12.77 -34.51
N SER A 46 -28.90 13.02 -33.46
CA SER A 46 -29.22 14.06 -32.48
C SER A 46 -29.28 15.47 -33.07
N GLU A 47 -28.46 15.79 -34.07
CA GLU A 47 -28.48 17.10 -34.72
C GLU A 47 -29.62 17.22 -35.75
N VAL A 48 -29.99 16.12 -36.41
CA VAL A 48 -31.10 16.08 -37.37
C VAL A 48 -32.45 16.14 -36.64
N ASP A 49 -32.60 15.44 -35.52
CA ASP A 49 -33.83 15.50 -34.70
C ASP A 49 -34.14 16.92 -34.18
N LYS A 50 -33.18 17.86 -34.23
CA LYS A 50 -33.34 19.27 -33.81
C LYS A 50 -33.65 20.22 -34.97
N LYS A 51 -33.60 19.77 -36.22
CA LYS A 51 -33.67 20.64 -37.41
C LYS A 51 -34.67 20.10 -38.42
N ASP A 52 -35.54 20.98 -38.90
CA ASP A 52 -36.56 20.61 -39.89
C ASP A 52 -35.97 20.30 -41.28
N TRP A 53 -34.81 20.89 -41.61
CA TRP A 53 -34.12 20.67 -42.87
C TRP A 53 -32.61 20.52 -42.66
N VAL A 54 -32.03 19.51 -43.30
CA VAL A 54 -30.61 19.16 -43.16
C VAL A 54 -30.01 18.89 -44.54
N THR A 55 -28.93 19.60 -44.86
CA THR A 55 -28.15 19.40 -46.09
C THR A 55 -27.03 18.39 -45.86
N ASP A 56 -26.62 17.65 -46.88
CA ASP A 56 -25.50 16.69 -46.79
C ASP A 56 -24.18 17.34 -46.29
N GLY A 57 -23.87 18.56 -46.75
CA GLY A 57 -22.71 19.31 -46.27
C GLY A 57 -22.72 19.59 -44.75
N PHE A 58 -23.90 19.75 -44.16
CA PHE A 58 -24.05 19.88 -42.71
C PHE A 58 -23.72 18.57 -41.99
N LEU A 59 -24.22 17.43 -42.49
CA LEU A 59 -23.92 16.10 -41.94
C LEU A 59 -22.42 15.83 -41.95
N TRP A 60 -21.75 16.08 -43.08
CA TRP A 60 -20.29 15.96 -43.18
C TRP A 60 -19.54 16.85 -42.19
N THR A 61 -20.04 18.05 -41.93
CA THR A 61 -19.43 18.99 -40.99
C THR A 61 -19.55 18.49 -39.55
N VAL A 62 -20.74 17.99 -39.16
CA VAL A 62 -20.96 17.37 -37.85
C VAL A 62 -20.05 16.15 -37.67
N ALA A 63 -20.02 15.25 -38.65
CA ALA A 63 -19.20 14.04 -38.58
C ALA A 63 -17.69 14.35 -38.50
N ARG A 64 -17.19 15.34 -39.26
CA ARG A 64 -15.80 15.81 -39.15
C ARG A 64 -15.48 16.40 -37.78
N ASN A 65 -16.44 17.10 -37.16
CA ASN A 65 -16.26 17.63 -35.81
C ASN A 65 -16.13 16.51 -34.78
N VAL A 66 -16.87 15.41 -34.90
CA VAL A 66 -16.71 14.22 -34.04
C VAL A 66 -15.27 13.68 -34.12
N VAL A 67 -14.75 13.46 -35.32
CA VAL A 67 -13.35 13.01 -35.52
C VAL A 67 -12.34 14.02 -34.96
N ARG A 68 -12.59 15.33 -35.14
CA ARG A 68 -11.74 16.38 -34.56
C ARG A 68 -11.75 16.34 -33.03
N HIS A 69 -12.90 16.10 -32.41
CA HIS A 69 -13.02 15.98 -30.95
C HIS A 69 -12.32 14.73 -30.43
N TYR A 70 -12.45 13.60 -31.14
CA TYR A 70 -11.69 12.38 -30.87
C TYR A 70 -10.19 12.65 -30.81
N TRP A 71 -9.61 13.27 -31.85
CA TRP A 71 -8.18 13.56 -31.87
C TRP A 71 -7.78 14.55 -30.78
N ARG A 72 -8.58 15.58 -30.51
CA ARG A 72 -8.33 16.50 -29.39
C ARG A 72 -8.29 15.77 -28.04
N LYS A 73 -9.19 14.81 -27.82
CA LYS A 73 -9.21 13.98 -26.61
C LYS A 73 -7.95 13.11 -26.53
N LYS A 74 -7.63 12.36 -27.60
CA LYS A 74 -6.41 11.52 -27.67
C LYS A 74 -5.12 12.34 -27.50
N TYR A 75 -5.03 13.54 -28.07
CA TYR A 75 -3.86 14.41 -27.86
C TYR A 75 -3.76 14.90 -26.41
N ARG A 76 -4.89 15.19 -25.75
CA ARG A 76 -4.89 15.53 -24.31
C ARG A 76 -4.48 14.33 -23.46
N GLU A 77 -4.97 13.14 -23.77
CA GLU A 77 -4.57 11.90 -23.09
C GLU A 77 -3.08 11.65 -23.29
N ARG A 78 -2.58 11.70 -24.52
CA ARG A 78 -1.13 11.61 -24.81
C ARG A 78 -0.36 12.65 -24.01
N ARG A 79 -0.79 13.90 -23.93
CA ARG A 79 -0.15 14.91 -23.08
C ARG A 79 -0.19 14.61 -21.59
N ARG A 80 -1.21 13.90 -21.09
CA ARG A 80 -1.29 13.45 -19.68
C ARG A 80 -0.38 12.26 -19.41
N PHE A 81 -0.21 11.36 -20.37
CA PHE A 81 0.69 10.21 -20.26
C PHE A 81 2.14 10.52 -20.65
N CYS A 82 2.38 11.61 -21.38
CA CYS A 82 3.71 12.12 -21.66
C CYS A 82 4.32 12.67 -20.37
N ARG A 83 5.03 11.78 -19.68
CA ARG A 83 6.37 11.92 -19.08
C ARG A 83 6.36 11.15 -17.77
N LEU A 84 6.30 9.82 -17.83
CA LEU A 84 6.88 9.00 -16.79
C LEU A 84 8.00 8.26 -17.49
N TYR A 85 9.23 8.69 -17.26
CA TYR A 85 10.39 7.92 -17.67
C TYR A 85 11.26 7.67 -16.44
N GLU A 86 11.85 6.48 -16.44
CA GLU A 86 12.86 6.11 -15.46
C GLU A 86 14.13 6.88 -15.82
N GLY A 87 14.50 7.83 -14.96
CA GLY A 87 15.78 8.51 -14.97
C GLY A 87 16.86 7.66 -14.31
N ASP A 88 18.03 8.26 -14.11
CA ASP A 88 19.18 7.59 -13.52
C ASP A 88 18.84 7.00 -12.13
N LYS A 89 19.29 5.77 -11.87
CA LYS A 89 19.13 5.04 -10.59
C LYS A 89 17.67 4.80 -10.17
N GLY A 90 16.74 4.57 -11.09
CA GLY A 90 15.35 4.21 -10.76
C GLY A 90 14.47 5.39 -10.32
N VAL A 91 14.89 6.62 -10.64
CA VAL A 91 14.12 7.83 -10.34
C VAL A 91 12.99 7.99 -11.35
N MET A 92 11.75 8.02 -10.91
CA MET A 92 10.63 8.32 -11.81
C MET A 92 10.52 9.83 -12.02
N ILE A 93 10.77 10.28 -13.25
CA ILE A 93 10.73 11.70 -13.63
C ILE A 93 9.46 11.98 -14.43
N ALA A 94 8.72 13.00 -14.00
CA ALA A 94 7.64 13.58 -14.77
C ALA A 94 7.80 15.07 -14.97
N ASP A 95 7.73 15.52 -16.23
CA ASP A 95 7.82 16.94 -16.58
C ASP A 95 9.02 17.67 -15.95
N GLY A 96 10.16 16.99 -15.83
CA GLY A 96 11.37 17.53 -15.22
C GLY A 96 11.33 17.62 -13.69
N ARG A 97 10.29 17.08 -13.04
CA ARG A 97 10.17 16.94 -11.59
C ARG A 97 10.38 15.49 -11.18
N ILE A 98 11.18 15.30 -10.13
CA ILE A 98 11.40 13.99 -9.51
C ILE A 98 10.13 13.63 -8.73
N LEU A 99 9.42 12.59 -9.15
CA LEU A 99 8.22 12.11 -8.46
C LEU A 99 8.57 11.14 -7.34
N ILE A 100 9.52 10.26 -7.62
CA ILE A 100 10.01 9.24 -6.69
C ILE A 100 11.52 9.25 -6.82
N SER A 101 12.21 9.78 -5.80
CA SER A 101 13.61 9.46 -5.60
C SER A 101 13.63 8.17 -4.79
N PRO A 102 14.34 7.12 -5.23
CA PRO A 102 14.64 6.01 -4.36
C PRO A 102 15.59 6.56 -3.30
N ALA A 103 15.00 7.05 -2.21
CA ALA A 103 15.76 7.25 -1.00
C ALA A 103 16.27 5.86 -0.61
N PRO A 104 17.59 5.67 -0.46
CA PRO A 104 18.07 4.44 0.12
C PRO A 104 17.41 4.37 1.50
N ASP A 105 16.76 3.25 1.79
CA ASP A 105 16.27 2.92 3.14
C ASP A 105 14.86 3.39 3.54
N ILE A 106 13.91 3.46 2.59
CA ILE A 106 12.48 3.63 2.95
C ILE A 106 12.02 2.50 3.87
N ASP A 107 12.44 1.27 3.59
CA ASP A 107 12.04 0.09 4.34
C ASP A 107 12.59 0.12 5.76
N ALA A 108 13.89 0.35 5.99
CA ALA A 108 14.36 0.43 7.38
C ALA A 108 13.85 1.66 8.11
N ARG A 109 13.50 2.75 7.41
CA ARG A 109 12.80 3.88 8.03
C ARG A 109 11.40 3.47 8.49
N LEU A 110 10.66 2.73 7.67
CA LEU A 110 9.33 2.21 8.04
C LEU A 110 9.42 1.21 9.19
N ASP A 111 10.42 0.31 9.17
CA ASP A 111 10.68 -0.64 10.25
C ASP A 111 11.09 0.06 11.55
N ALA A 112 11.91 1.12 11.48
CA ALA A 112 12.27 1.93 12.64
C ALA A 112 11.03 2.61 13.23
N VAL A 113 10.17 3.18 12.40
CA VAL A 113 8.90 3.80 12.84
C VAL A 113 7.97 2.76 13.46
N ALA A 114 7.83 1.59 12.85
CA ALA A 114 7.03 0.49 13.38
C ALA A 114 7.57 0.01 14.73
N THR A 115 8.89 -0.18 14.84
CA THR A 115 9.57 -0.57 16.08
C THR A 115 9.35 0.46 17.18
N LEU A 116 9.55 1.76 16.91
CA LEU A 116 9.33 2.82 17.90
C LEU A 116 7.88 2.87 18.40
N LYS A 117 6.89 2.54 17.56
CA LYS A 117 5.47 2.47 17.97
C LYS A 117 5.18 1.37 18.98
N THR A 118 5.92 0.25 18.94
CA THR A 118 5.76 -0.84 19.92
C THR A 118 6.32 -0.51 21.30
N LEU A 119 7.19 0.50 21.37
CA LEU A 119 7.92 0.83 22.59
C LEU A 119 7.12 1.78 23.50
N PRO A 120 7.33 1.72 24.83
CA PRO A 120 6.72 2.68 25.74
C PRO A 120 7.12 4.12 25.38
N LYS A 121 6.15 5.03 25.32
CA LYS A 121 6.36 6.46 24.95
C LYS A 121 7.51 7.12 25.72
N ARG A 122 7.61 6.81 27.02
CA ARG A 122 8.68 7.34 27.89
C ARG A 122 10.08 6.86 27.48
N MET A 123 10.18 5.66 26.92
CA MET A 123 11.45 5.12 26.41
C MET A 123 11.87 5.80 25.11
N VAL A 124 10.90 6.05 24.20
CA VAL A 124 11.14 6.79 22.96
C VAL A 124 11.60 8.22 23.25
N HIS A 125 10.94 8.89 24.19
CA HIS A 125 11.31 10.24 24.63
C HIS A 125 12.75 10.30 25.19
N ALA A 126 13.12 9.35 26.06
CA ALA A 126 14.49 9.26 26.57
C ALA A 126 15.52 8.97 25.46
N GLY A 127 15.12 8.24 24.41
CA GLY A 127 15.94 8.04 23.21
C GLY A 127 16.18 9.32 22.43
N ALA A 128 15.13 10.14 22.22
CA ALA A 128 15.23 11.42 21.52
C ALA A 128 16.19 12.39 22.22
N ILE A 129 16.06 12.57 23.54
CA ILE A 129 16.95 13.40 24.36
C ILE A 129 18.42 12.99 24.17
N ARG A 130 18.70 11.68 24.13
CA ARG A 130 20.06 11.18 23.90
C ARG A 130 20.56 11.42 22.48
N ALA A 131 19.69 11.31 21.47
CA ALA A 131 20.05 11.57 20.08
C ALA A 131 20.40 13.05 19.85
N GLU A 132 19.75 13.96 20.58
CA GLU A 132 20.03 15.40 20.59
C GLU A 132 21.30 15.75 21.41
N GLY A 133 21.92 14.78 22.09
CA GLY A 133 23.14 14.97 22.88
C GLY A 133 22.90 15.49 24.31
N GLU A 134 21.64 15.59 24.73
CA GLU A 134 21.28 16.08 26.06
C GLU A 134 21.43 15.01 27.16
N LYS A 135 21.58 15.48 28.41
CA LYS A 135 21.70 14.60 29.58
C LYS A 135 20.31 14.21 30.10
N LEU A 136 20.05 12.91 30.21
CA LEU A 136 18.84 12.38 30.84
C LEU A 136 18.73 12.78 32.32
N ASN A 137 17.50 13.08 32.74
CA ASN A 137 17.14 13.23 34.15
C ASN A 137 17.28 11.89 34.92
N ASN A 138 17.49 11.96 36.24
CA ASN A 138 17.55 10.81 37.14
C ASN A 138 16.30 9.92 37.06
N ALA A 139 15.11 10.53 36.91
CA ALA A 139 13.87 9.77 36.78
C ALA A 139 13.88 8.85 35.54
N ASP A 140 14.38 9.33 34.41
CA ASP A 140 14.42 8.57 33.16
C ASP A 140 15.57 7.57 33.14
N LYS A 141 16.71 7.89 33.78
CA LYS A 141 17.77 6.91 34.05
C LYS A 141 17.25 5.72 34.87
N LEU A 142 16.54 5.98 35.96
CA LEU A 142 15.94 4.94 36.80
C LEU A 142 14.86 4.14 36.05
N PHE A 143 14.08 4.79 35.19
CA PHE A 143 13.11 4.11 34.34
C PHE A 143 13.79 3.14 33.37
N LEU A 144 14.80 3.59 32.63
CA LEU A 144 15.55 2.75 31.68
C LEU A 144 16.27 1.59 32.38
N CYS A 145 16.84 1.83 33.56
CA CYS A 145 17.44 0.78 34.39
C CYS A 145 16.43 -0.32 34.73
N ARG A 146 15.23 0.05 35.18
CA ARG A 146 14.14 -0.91 35.47
C ARG A 146 13.70 -1.67 34.22
N GLN A 147 13.57 -1.01 33.07
CA GLN A 147 13.22 -1.69 31.81
C GLN A 147 14.30 -2.70 31.39
N ARG A 148 15.57 -2.32 31.49
CA ARG A 148 16.70 -3.22 31.19
C ARG A 148 16.71 -4.43 32.13
N HIS A 149 16.42 -4.25 33.41
CA HIS A 149 16.31 -5.36 34.36
C HIS A 149 15.17 -6.33 34.04
N ARG A 150 14.04 -5.83 33.51
CA ARG A 150 12.93 -6.70 33.05
C ARG A 150 13.32 -7.54 31.84
N GLN A 151 14.12 -6.98 30.93
CA GLN A 151 14.56 -7.66 29.70
C GLN A 151 15.79 -8.56 29.89
N SER A 152 16.52 -8.44 31.01
CA SER A 152 17.76 -9.20 31.23
C SER A 152 17.53 -10.69 31.44
N LYS A 153 18.21 -11.51 30.61
CA LYS A 153 18.24 -12.98 30.63
C LYS A 153 18.68 -13.63 31.93
N TYR A 154 19.44 -12.90 32.74
CA TYR A 154 19.98 -13.44 33.99
C TYR A 154 18.93 -13.69 35.08
N ASN A 155 17.72 -13.14 34.94
CA ASN A 155 16.68 -13.23 35.98
C ASN A 155 15.49 -14.13 35.64
N HIS A 156 15.47 -14.76 34.46
CA HIS A 156 14.42 -15.69 34.08
C HIS A 156 14.90 -17.13 34.24
N SER A 157 14.20 -17.90 35.08
CA SER A 157 14.22 -19.36 34.99
C SER A 157 13.43 -19.73 33.73
N THR A 158 13.96 -20.63 32.91
CA THR A 158 13.23 -21.21 31.78
C THR A 158 12.04 -22.01 32.30
N ALA A 159 11.00 -22.25 31.49
CA ALA A 159 9.86 -23.08 31.89
C ALA A 159 10.34 -24.47 32.40
N ASP A 160 11.30 -25.07 31.71
CA ASP A 160 11.91 -26.35 32.10
C ASP A 160 12.66 -26.26 33.43
N ASP A 161 13.35 -25.15 33.69
CA ASP A 161 14.02 -24.92 34.97
C ASP A 161 13.00 -24.86 36.11
N VAL A 162 11.85 -24.23 35.87
CA VAL A 162 10.77 -24.07 36.85
C VAL A 162 10.09 -25.42 37.13
N GLU A 163 9.82 -26.22 36.09
CA GLU A 163 9.23 -27.55 36.27
C GLU A 163 10.19 -28.50 36.99
N ARG A 164 11.47 -28.46 36.64
CA ARG A 164 12.51 -29.24 37.34
C ARG A 164 12.62 -28.87 38.82
N MET A 165 12.50 -27.58 39.17
CA MET A 165 12.45 -27.14 40.58
C MET A 165 11.20 -27.68 41.29
N ARG A 166 10.05 -27.72 40.62
CA ARG A 166 8.80 -28.24 41.18
C ARG A 166 8.90 -29.73 41.46
N GLN A 167 9.38 -30.53 40.50
CA GLN A 167 9.53 -31.98 40.64
C GLN A 167 10.44 -32.32 41.83
N LEU A 168 11.63 -31.71 41.89
CA LEU A 168 12.58 -31.93 42.99
C LEU A 168 12.01 -31.54 44.37
N TYR A 169 11.12 -30.54 44.42
CA TYR A 169 10.56 -30.03 45.67
C TYR A 169 9.29 -30.75 46.13
N VAL A 170 8.40 -31.08 45.19
CA VAL A 170 7.07 -31.67 45.45
C VAL A 170 7.13 -33.19 45.38
N ASP A 171 7.71 -33.74 44.32
CA ASP A 171 7.69 -35.18 44.04
C ASP A 171 8.83 -35.89 44.82
N ASP A 172 10.04 -35.33 44.78
CA ASP A 172 11.20 -35.88 45.50
C ASP A 172 11.32 -35.39 46.95
N GLY A 173 10.47 -34.44 47.35
CA GLY A 173 10.37 -33.93 48.73
C GLY A 173 11.61 -33.16 49.24
N LEU A 174 12.55 -32.80 48.36
CA LEU A 174 13.82 -32.18 48.76
C LEU A 174 13.62 -30.78 49.35
N PRO A 175 14.44 -30.35 50.32
CA PRO A 175 14.40 -28.98 50.83
C PRO A 175 14.97 -28.00 49.79
N CYS A 176 14.50 -26.74 49.80
CA CYS A 176 14.93 -25.69 48.85
C CYS A 176 16.47 -25.51 48.76
N ALA A 177 17.20 -25.84 49.83
CA ALA A 177 18.66 -25.78 49.86
C ALA A 177 19.31 -26.87 48.96
N GLU A 178 18.76 -28.08 48.95
CA GLU A 178 19.29 -29.15 48.10
C GLU A 178 18.86 -28.95 46.64
N VAL A 179 17.64 -28.49 46.42
CA VAL A 179 17.17 -28.05 45.10
C VAL A 179 18.07 -26.93 44.54
N ALA A 180 18.52 -26.00 45.38
CA ALA A 180 19.45 -24.93 44.99
C ALA A 180 20.81 -25.46 44.55
N ARG A 181 21.35 -26.45 45.25
CA ARG A 181 22.59 -27.14 44.88
C ARG A 181 22.46 -27.84 43.52
N ILE A 182 21.36 -28.56 43.31
CA ILE A 182 21.14 -29.36 42.09
C ILE A 182 20.90 -28.47 40.87
N THR A 183 20.12 -27.40 41.03
CA THR A 183 19.74 -26.50 39.91
C THR A 183 20.73 -25.36 39.67
N GLY A 184 21.69 -25.15 40.58
CA GLY A 184 22.63 -24.02 40.53
C GLY A 184 21.97 -22.66 40.69
N LYS A 185 20.74 -22.60 41.23
CA LYS A 185 19.97 -21.36 41.43
C LYS A 185 19.93 -20.99 42.91
N SER A 186 19.81 -19.70 43.19
CA SER A 186 19.69 -19.26 44.59
C SER A 186 18.40 -19.76 45.23
N ARG A 187 18.47 -20.06 46.53
CA ARG A 187 17.30 -20.48 47.34
C ARG A 187 16.13 -19.50 47.22
N VAL A 188 16.42 -18.19 47.17
CA VAL A 188 15.41 -17.12 47.03
C VAL A 188 14.69 -17.22 45.68
N THR A 189 15.41 -17.52 44.61
CA THR A 189 14.82 -17.69 43.28
C THR A 189 13.90 -18.91 43.25
N ILE A 190 14.32 -20.04 43.82
CA ILE A 190 13.50 -21.27 43.90
C ILE A 190 12.22 -21.00 44.67
N GLN A 191 12.32 -20.42 45.88
CA GLN A 191 11.15 -20.10 46.69
C GLN A 191 10.19 -19.16 45.95
N ARG A 192 10.71 -18.15 45.26
CA ARG A 192 9.89 -17.21 44.49
C ARG A 192 9.15 -17.90 43.34
N GLN A 193 9.77 -18.84 42.64
CA GLN A 193 9.12 -19.57 41.54
C GLN A 193 8.08 -20.56 42.07
N LEU A 194 8.38 -21.30 43.14
CA LEU A 194 7.44 -22.20 43.79
C LEU A 194 6.22 -21.44 44.35
N ASN A 195 6.43 -20.27 44.97
CA ASN A 195 5.34 -19.41 45.44
C ASN A 195 4.45 -18.92 44.30
N LYS A 196 5.02 -18.61 43.12
CA LYS A 196 4.22 -18.26 41.93
C LYS A 196 3.36 -19.41 41.43
N LEU A 197 3.80 -20.65 41.63
CA LEU A 197 3.06 -21.87 41.30
C LEU A 197 2.04 -22.27 42.39
N GLY A 198 1.91 -21.48 43.46
CA GLY A 198 1.02 -21.80 44.59
C GLY A 198 1.52 -22.96 45.45
N VAL A 199 2.78 -23.39 45.30
CA VAL A 199 3.38 -24.46 46.10
C VAL A 199 3.87 -23.85 47.41
N ILE A 200 3.06 -23.99 48.46
CA ILE A 200 3.38 -23.55 49.82
C ILE A 200 3.58 -24.82 50.67
N ARG A 201 4.77 -25.01 51.21
CA ARG A 201 5.05 -26.08 52.17
C ARG A 201 4.73 -25.55 53.57
N HIS A 202 3.87 -26.25 54.29
CA HIS A 202 3.64 -26.03 55.72
C HIS A 202 4.84 -26.54 56.53
#